data_AF-A0A5K0ZUV9-F1
#
_entry.id   AF-A0A5K0ZUV9-F1
#
_cell.length_a   1.000
_cell.length_b   1.000
_cell.length_c   1.000
_cell.angle_alpha   90.00
_cell.angle_beta   90.00
_cell.angle_gamma   90.00
#
_symmetry.space_group_name_H-M   'P 1'
#
loop_
_entity.id
_entity.type
_entity.pdbx_description
1 polymer ?
#
loop_
_entity_poly.entity_id
_entity_poly.type
_entity_poly.pdbx_seq_one_letter_code
_entity_poly.pdbx_strand_id
1 'polypeptide(L)' 'IHGEAADGEMFGEIGVLCHKPQPFTIRTSKLSQILRLSRSTFVNMVQTNIEDGNIIVGNFIK' A
#
# COMPACT_ATOMS: atom_id res chain seq x y z
N ILE A 1 -21.15 3.66 -2.88
CA ILE A 1 -20.29 2.69 -3.60
C ILE A 1 -19.11 2.38 -2.71
N HIS A 2 -18.96 1.14 -2.25
CA HIS A 2 -17.79 0.69 -1.50
C HIS A 2 -16.79 0.12 -2.52
N GLY A 3 -15.52 0.49 -2.44
CA GLY A 3 -14.46 -0.16 -3.19
C GLY A 3 -14.17 -1.55 -2.60
N GLU A 4 -13.80 -2.50 -3.46
CA GLU A 4 -13.40 -3.85 -3.06
C GLU A 4 -11.95 -4.08 -3.49
N ALA A 5 -11.19 -4.80 -2.66
CA ALA A 5 -9.85 -5.25 -3.00
C ALA A 5 -9.88 -6.77 -3.25
N ALA A 6 -9.32 -7.20 -4.37
CA ALA A 6 -9.20 -8.59 -4.77
C ALA A 6 -7.89 -9.24 -4.30
N ASP A 7 -7.79 -10.56 -4.48
CA ASP A 7 -6.58 -11.30 -4.14
C ASP A 7 -5.39 -10.81 -4.99
N GLY A 8 -4.28 -10.48 -4.32
CA GLY A 8 -3.08 -9.93 -4.96
C GLY A 8 -3.05 -8.40 -5.04
N GLU A 9 -4.13 -7.71 -4.69
CA GLU A 9 -4.13 -6.25 -4.59
C GLU A 9 -3.53 -5.76 -3.27
N MET A 10 -3.03 -4.52 -3.28
CA MET A 10 -2.38 -3.87 -2.14
C MET A 10 -3.22 -2.70 -1.65
N PHE A 11 -3.17 -2.44 -0.34
CA PHE A 11 -3.82 -1.30 0.29
C PHE A 11 -3.01 -0.80 1.51
N GLY A 12 -3.27 0.44 1.94
CA GLY A 12 -2.62 1.06 3.11
C GLY A 12 -1.33 1.83 2.78
N GLU A 13 -0.97 1.90 1.51
CA GLU A 13 0.24 2.49 0.98
C GLU A 13 0.23 4.03 1.06
N ILE A 14 -0.94 4.66 0.96
CA ILE A 14 -1.12 6.11 1.17
C ILE A 14 -0.56 6.49 2.54
N GLY A 15 -0.89 5.73 3.58
CA GLY A 15 -0.43 6.05 4.93
C GLY A 15 1.08 5.89 5.11
N VAL A 16 1.69 4.98 4.34
CA VAL A 16 3.14 4.72 4.36
C VAL A 16 3.91 5.80 3.59
N LEU A 17 3.49 6.09 2.35
CA LEU A 17 4.17 7.01 1.43
C LEU A 17 3.95 8.47 1.78
N CYS A 18 2.70 8.88 2.07
CA CYS A 18 2.36 10.27 2.34
C CYS A 18 2.55 10.66 3.80
N HIS A 19 2.87 9.70 4.68
CA HIS A 19 2.93 9.90 6.13
C HIS A 19 1.64 10.53 6.72
N LYS A 20 0.47 10.13 6.20
CA LYS A 20 -0.83 10.60 6.66
C LYS A 20 -1.70 9.46 7.18
N PRO A 21 -2.70 9.72 8.04
CA PRO A 21 -3.70 8.72 8.38
C PRO A 21 -4.40 8.18 7.13
N GLN A 22 -4.69 6.88 7.08
CA GLN A 22 -5.45 6.28 5.98
C GLN A 22 -6.86 6.91 5.93
N PRO A 23 -7.30 7.43 4.79
CA PRO A 23 -8.59 8.13 4.68
C PRO A 23 -9.81 7.20 4.79
N PHE A 24 -9.60 5.89 4.69
CA PHE A 24 -10.65 4.87 4.73
C PHE A 24 -10.29 3.74 5.69
N THR A 25 -11.31 3.12 6.26
CA THR A 25 -11.17 1.88 7.03
C THR A 25 -11.41 0.69 6.11
N ILE A 26 -10.53 -0.31 6.17
CA ILE A 26 -10.71 -1.56 5.44
C ILE A 26 -11.23 -2.63 6.40
N ARG A 27 -12.26 -3.34 5.96
CA ARG A 27 -12.87 -4.45 6.69
C ARG A 27 -12.87 -5.68 5.81
N THR A 28 -12.42 -6.81 6.35
CA THR A 28 -12.49 -8.08 5.65
C THR A 28 -13.93 -8.58 5.61
N SER A 29 -14.44 -8.91 4.43
CA SER A 29 -15.80 -9.46 4.23
C SER A 29 -15.87 -10.98 4.43
N LYS A 30 -14.73 -11.65 4.31
CA LYS A 30 -14.53 -13.10 4.49
C LYS A 30 -13.20 -13.34 5.20
N LEU A 31 -12.89 -14.59 5.56
CA LEU A 31 -11.56 -14.94 6.05
C LEU A 31 -10.54 -14.70 4.94
N SER A 32 -9.54 -13.86 5.22
CA SER A 32 -8.52 -13.44 4.26
C SER A 32 -7.13 -13.59 4.88
N GLN A 33 -6.16 -13.99 4.08
CA GLN A 33 -4.75 -13.96 4.46
C GLN A 33 -4.15 -12.63 4.02
N ILE A 34 -3.65 -11.84 4.96
CA ILE A 34 -3.10 -10.51 4.69
C ILE A 34 -1.62 -10.51 5.05
N LEU A 35 -0.77 -10.25 4.06
CA LEU A 35 0.64 -9.97 4.30
C LEU A 35 0.80 -8.50 4.71
N ARG A 36 1.22 -8.27 5.96
CA ARG A 36 1.45 -6.91 6.46
C ARG A 36 2.92 -6.54 6.33
N LEU A 37 3.21 -5.48 5.57
CA LEU A 37 4.51 -4.81 5.58
C LEU A 37 4.51 -3.65 6.57
N SER A 38 5.59 -3.52 7.33
CA SER A 38 5.80 -2.34 8.17
C SER A 38 6.25 -1.15 7.31
N ARG A 39 6.04 0.08 7.80
CA ARG A 39 6.49 1.30 7.12
C ARG A 39 8.00 1.25 6.83
N SER A 40 8.81 0.89 7.81
CA SER A 40 10.27 0.84 7.65
C SER A 40 10.68 -0.20 6.62
N THR A 41 10.06 -1.38 6.63
CA THR A 41 10.32 -2.43 5.63
C THR A 41 9.99 -1.96 4.22
N PHE A 42 8.82 -1.34 4.03
CA PHE A 42 8.38 -0.87 2.71
C PHE A 42 9.27 0.25 2.18
N VAL A 43 9.58 1.26 3.01
CA VAL A 43 10.46 2.36 2.63
C VAL A 43 11.86 1.85 2.27
N ASN A 44 12.41 0.93 3.06
CA ASN A 44 13.72 0.34 2.77
C ASN A 44 13.72 -0.43 1.43
N MET A 45 12.66 -1.18 1.13
CA MET A 45 12.51 -1.90 -0.14
C MET A 45 12.48 -0.94 -1.34
N VAL A 46 11.71 0.14 -1.24
CA VAL A 46 11.61 1.21 -2.26
C VAL A 46 12.95 1.91 -2.46
N GLN A 47 13.67 2.20 -1.38
CA GLN A 47 14.98 2.87 -1.44
C GLN A 47 16.09 1.96 -1.99
N THR A 48 16.02 0.66 -1.72
CA THR A 48 17.00 -0.33 -2.22
C THR A 48 16.77 -0.64 -3.71
N ASN A 49 15.53 -0.52 -4.20
CA ASN A 49 15.16 -0.79 -5.59
C ASN A 49 14.64 0.50 -6.26
N ILE A 50 15.58 1.39 -6.62
CA ILE A 50 15.27 2.74 -7.10
C ILE A 50 14.39 2.74 -8.36
N GLU A 51 14.58 1.79 -9.28
CA GLU A 51 13.76 1.68 -10.51
C GLU A 51 12.29 1.43 -10.17
N ASP A 52 12.02 0.43 -9.34
CA ASP A 52 10.67 0.12 -8.84
C ASP A 52 10.11 1.27 -8.00
N GLY A 53 10.96 1.91 -7.19
CA GLY A 53 10.57 3.06 -6.39
C GLY A 53 10.08 4.24 -7.24
N ASN A 54 10.73 4.51 -8.36
CA ASN A 54 10.30 5.55 -9.30
C ASN A 54 8.94 5.22 -9.93
N ILE A 55 8.69 3.94 -10.25
CA ILE A 55 7.38 3.49 -10.77
C ILE A 55 6.29 3.67 -9.72
N ILE A 56 6.55 3.25 -8.47
CA ILE A 56 5.61 3.37 -7.35
C ILE A 56 5.24 4.84 -7.11
N VAL A 57 6.24 5.72 -7.02
CA VAL A 57 6.01 7.16 -6.83
C VAL A 57 5.28 7.76 -8.03
N GLY A 58 5.63 7.36 -9.25
CA GLY A 58 4.96 7.80 -10.48
C GLY A 58 3.48 7.40 -10.53
N ASN A 59 3.14 6.19 -10.09
CA ASN A 59 1.75 5.72 -9.99
C ASN A 59 0.94 6.47 -8.93
N PHE A 60 1.59 7.09 -7.94
CA PHE A 60 0.94 7.82 -6.86
C PHE A 60 0.61 9.29 -7.19
N ILE A 61 1.37 9.87 -8.11
CA ILE A 61 1.25 11.27 -8.52
C ILE A 61 0.37 11.40 -9.79
N LYS A 62 0.19 10.30 -10.52
CA LYS A 62 -0.77 10.18 -11.62
C LYS A 62 -2.21 10.22 -11.12
#